data_AF-A0A7K4TAV0-F1
#
_entry.id   AF-A0A7K4TAV0-F1
#
_cell.length_a   1.000
_cell.length_b   1.000
_cell.length_c   1.000
_cell.angle_alpha   90.00
_cell.angle_beta   90.00
_cell.angle_gamma   90.00
#
_symmetry.space_group_name_H-M   'P 1'
#
loop_
_entity.id
_entity.type
_entity.pdbx_description
1 polymer ?
#
loop_
_entity_poly.entity_id
_entity_poly.type
_entity_poly.pdbx_seq_one_letter_code
_entity_poly.pdbx_strand_id
1 'polypeptide(L)' 'SPPALNLLPPAAAATRIEVLPQSTTAKKGETVTFRCVAAFDPGLAPRGLEWRWDGRLLRETADSDK' A
#
# COMPACT_ATOMS: atom_id res chain seq x y z
N SER A 1 30.35 35.71 7.88
CA SER A 1 29.24 34.78 8.18
C SER A 1 28.92 33.98 6.94
N PRO A 2 28.92 32.64 6.95
CA PRO A 2 28.38 31.91 5.82
C PRO A 2 26.84 32.07 5.83
N PRO A 3 26.18 32.11 4.67
CA PRO A 3 24.72 32.17 4.64
C PRO A 3 24.19 30.85 5.18
N ALA A 4 23.14 30.93 5.98
CA ALA A 4 22.35 29.76 6.36
C ALA A 4 21.96 29.05 5.06
N LEU A 5 22.42 27.81 4.89
CA LEU A 5 21.76 26.84 4.03
C LEU A 5 20.36 26.64 4.60
N ASN A 6 19.46 27.54 4.25
CA ASN A 6 18.04 27.40 4.55
C ASN A 6 17.55 26.20 3.76
N LEU A 7 17.48 25.09 4.49
CA LEU A 7 16.49 24.02 4.37
C LEU A 7 16.11 23.73 2.92
N LEU A 8 16.84 22.79 2.31
CA LEU A 8 16.20 21.94 1.32
C LEU A 8 14.87 21.47 1.94
N PRO A 9 13.73 21.58 1.23
CA PRO A 9 12.52 20.96 1.71
C PRO A 9 12.85 19.50 2.05
N PRO A 10 12.31 18.93 3.15
CA PRO A 10 12.54 17.53 3.45
C PRO A 10 12.27 16.75 2.17
N ALA A 11 13.25 15.97 1.71
CA ALA A 11 13.15 15.22 0.47
C ALA A 11 11.77 14.56 0.45
N ALA A 12 10.95 14.89 -0.56
CA ALA A 12 9.57 14.41 -0.63
C ALA A 12 9.60 12.90 -0.38
N ALA A 13 8.89 12.45 0.66
CA ALA A 13 9.00 11.08 1.10
C ALA A 13 8.46 10.19 -0.02
N ALA A 14 9.36 9.45 -0.69
CA ALA A 14 8.98 8.62 -1.81
C ALA A 14 7.93 7.59 -1.39
N THR A 15 6.95 7.35 -2.26
CA THR A 15 5.95 6.32 -2.08
C THR A 15 6.63 4.96 -1.91
N ARG A 16 6.30 4.25 -0.84
CA ARG A 16 6.87 2.94 -0.55
C ARG A 16 5.88 2.08 0.23
N ILE A 17 6.03 0.76 0.10
CA ILE A 17 5.37 -0.19 0.98
C ILE A 17 6.16 -0.25 2.29
N GLU A 18 5.50 0.02 3.40
CA GLU A 18 6.09 -0.07 4.75
C GLU A 18 5.83 -1.43 5.40
N VAL A 19 4.65 -2.01 5.12
CA VAL A 19 4.30 -3.35 5.57
C VAL A 19 3.91 -4.18 4.37
N LEU A 20 4.71 -5.19 4.08
CA LEU A 20 4.45 -6.18 3.05
C LEU A 20 3.42 -7.20 3.54
N PRO A 21 2.48 -7.62 2.67
CA PRO A 21 1.66 -8.78 2.99
C PRO A 21 2.53 -10.03 3.13
N GLN A 22 2.13 -10.89 4.06
CA GLN A 22 2.85 -12.13 4.35
C GLN A 22 2.23 -13.28 3.55
N SER A 23 3.08 -14.19 3.09
CA SER A 23 2.61 -15.45 2.54
C SER A 23 1.99 -16.29 3.65
N THR A 24 0.82 -16.86 3.38
CA THR A 24 0.06 -17.63 4.38
C THR A 24 -0.39 -18.95 3.75
N THR A 25 -0.17 -20.05 4.45
CA THR A 25 -0.77 -21.35 4.12
C THR A 25 -2.03 -21.51 4.95
N ALA A 26 -3.15 -21.77 4.30
CA ALA A 26 -4.45 -21.97 4.95
C ALA A 26 -5.10 -23.26 4.46
N LYS A 27 -5.99 -23.82 5.29
CA LYS A 27 -6.80 -24.99 4.91
C LYS A 27 -7.98 -24.56 4.05
N LYS A 28 -8.51 -25.49 3.26
CA LYS A 28 -9.72 -25.25 2.48
C LYS A 28 -10.87 -24.84 3.40
N GLY A 29 -11.53 -23.73 3.07
CA GLY A 29 -12.65 -23.17 3.84
C GLY A 29 -12.23 -22.18 4.93
N GLU A 30 -10.94 -21.97 5.16
CA GLU A 30 -10.48 -20.90 6.07
C GLU A 30 -10.47 -19.54 5.36
N THR A 31 -10.86 -18.51 6.10
CA THR A 31 -10.71 -17.12 5.67
C THR A 31 -9.31 -16.61 5.98
N VAL A 32 -8.65 -15.99 5.01
CA VAL A 32 -7.32 -15.39 5.16
C VAL A 32 -7.40 -13.89 4.95
N THR A 33 -6.83 -13.13 5.89
CA THR A 33 -6.73 -11.67 5.79
C THR A 33 -5.28 -11.28 5.48
N PHE A 34 -5.07 -10.58 4.36
CA PHE A 34 -3.79 -9.98 4.03
C PHE A 34 -3.77 -8.50 4.41
N ARG A 35 -2.64 -8.01 4.92
CA ARG A 35 -2.44 -6.60 5.29
C ARG A 35 -1.28 -6.01 4.51
N CYS A 36 -1.49 -4.83 3.94
CA CYS A 36 -0.46 -4.04 3.28
C CYS A 36 -0.59 -2.59 3.77
N VAL A 37 0.54 -1.94 4.06
CA VAL A 37 0.58 -0.51 4.44
C VAL A 37 1.59 0.18 3.55
N ALA A 38 1.21 1.32 2.99
CA ALA A 38 2.09 2.17 2.21
C ALA A 38 2.11 3.58 2.77
N ALA A 39 3.30 4.18 2.75
CA ALA A 39 3.45 5.62 2.83
C ALA A 39 3.40 6.17 1.41
N PHE A 40 2.66 7.26 1.23
CA PHE A 40 2.51 7.91 -0.07
C PHE A 40 3.23 9.24 -0.07
N ASP A 41 3.84 9.56 -1.21
CA ASP A 41 4.30 10.92 -1.49
C ASP A 41 3.12 11.91 -1.37
N PRO A 42 3.25 12.99 -0.57
CA PRO A 42 2.23 14.04 -0.46
C PRO A 42 1.89 14.74 -1.79
N GLY A 43 2.74 14.66 -2.81
CA GLY A 43 2.45 15.16 -4.15
C GLY A 43 1.64 14.18 -5.03
N LEU A 44 1.53 12.91 -4.63
CA LEU A 44 0.84 11.89 -5.42
C LEU A 44 -0.68 11.96 -5.21
N ALA A 45 -1.45 11.99 -6.30
CA ALA A 45 -2.90 11.83 -6.30
C ALA A 45 -3.36 11.18 -7.62
N PRO A 46 -4.31 10.22 -7.59
CA PRO A 46 -4.92 9.60 -6.40
C PRO A 46 -3.94 8.70 -5.65
N ARG A 47 -4.21 8.46 -4.36
CA ARG A 47 -3.44 7.55 -3.50
C ARG A 47 -4.28 6.34 -3.18
N GLY A 48 -3.67 5.16 -3.20
CA GLY A 48 -4.37 3.93 -2.86
C GLY A 48 -3.48 2.71 -3.00
N LEU A 49 -3.94 1.61 -2.41
CA LEU A 49 -3.42 0.27 -2.64
C LEU A 49 -4.42 -0.48 -3.50
N GLU A 50 -3.93 -1.19 -4.50
CA GLU A 50 -4.74 -2.10 -5.32
C GLU A 50 -4.31 -3.54 -5.05
N TRP A 51 -5.28 -4.42 -4.86
CA TRP A 51 -5.06 -5.86 -4.83
C TRP A 51 -5.35 -6.41 -6.22
N ARG A 52 -4.43 -7.23 -6.75
CA ARG A 52 -4.58 -7.84 -8.08
C ARG A 52 -4.36 -9.33 -7.99
N TRP A 53 -5.23 -10.09 -8.65
CA TRP A 53 -5.12 -11.53 -8.85
C TRP A 53 -4.89 -11.78 -10.34
N ASP A 54 -3.78 -12.44 -10.69
CA ASP A 54 -3.37 -12.67 -12.09
C ASP A 54 -3.45 -11.40 -12.95
N GLY A 55 -3.00 -10.26 -12.40
CA GLY A 55 -3.02 -8.95 -13.06
C GLY A 55 -4.36 -8.22 -13.07
N ARG A 56 -5.46 -8.91 -12.74
CA ARG A 56 -6.81 -8.34 -12.67
C ARG A 56 -7.06 -7.70 -11.30
N LEU A 57 -7.61 -6.48 -11.30
CA LEU A 57 -8.03 -5.80 -10.07
C LEU A 57 -9.06 -6.66 -9.31
N LEU A 58 -8.71 -7.03 -8.09
CA LEU A 58 -9.64 -7.57 -7.11
C LEU A 58 -10.50 -6.41 -6.63
N ARG A 59 -11.78 -6.44 -6.99
CA ARG A 59 -12.78 -5.56 -6.39
C ARG A 59 -13.33 -6.28 -5.18
N GLU A 60 -13.75 -5.53 -4.17
CA GLU A 60 -14.63 -6.06 -3.13
C GLU A 60 -15.84 -6.67 -3.84
N THR A 61 -15.89 -7.99 -3.90
CA THR A 61 -17.12 -8.71 -4.21
C THR A 61 -17.90 -8.74 -2.91
N ALA A 62 -19.13 -8.23 -2.92
CA ALA A 62 -20.07 -8.53 -1.85
C ALA A 62 -20.08 -10.06 -1.66
N ASP A 63 -19.92 -10.51 -0.41
CA ASP A 63 -19.99 -11.94 -0.07
C ASP A 63 -21.20 -12.54 -0.78
N SER A 64 -20.93 -13.35 -1.79
CA SER A 64 -21.96 -14.06 -2.52
C SER A 64 -22.18 -15.41 -1.83
N ASP A 65 -22.54 -15.35 -0.55
CA ASP A 65 -23.09 -16.49 0.17
C ASP A 65 -24.58 -16.58 -0.15
N LYS A 66 -24.91 -17.44 -1.13
CA LYS A 66 -26.24 -18.06 -1.23
C LYS A 66 -26.14 -19.48 -1.74
#